data_AF-A0A7H0Y347-F1
#
_entry.id   AF-A0A7H0Y347-F1
#
_cell.length_a   1.000
_cell.length_b   1.000
_cell.length_c   1.000
_cell.angle_alpha   90.00
_cell.angle_beta   90.00
_cell.angle_gamma   90.00
#
_symmetry.space_group_name_H-M   'P 1'
#
loop_
_entity.id
_entity.type
_entity.pdbx_description
1 polymer ?
#
loop_
_entity_poly.entity_id
_entity_poly.type
_entity_poly.pdbx_seq_one_letter_code
_entity_poly.pdbx_strand_id
1 'polypeptide(L)'
;MKIENLTNLIYKTLEAVKQATSITYTSSTPSELRRIMLEQAENGACDNEYEGDGYFSVGYNSIHINEMSDTYIARTLIRNYAQ
;
A
#
# COMPACT_ATOMS: atom_id res chain seq x y z
N MET A 1 21.14 10.14 1.75
CA MET A 1 19.84 9.44 1.82
C MET A 1 20.13 7.95 1.78
N LYS A 2 19.91 7.19 2.87
CA LYS A 2 20.12 5.73 2.83
C LYS A 2 19.04 5.14 1.94
N ILE A 3 19.42 4.43 0.89
CA ILE A 3 18.49 3.65 0.06
C ILE A 3 17.94 2.55 0.98
N GLU A 4 16.71 2.69 1.46
CA GLU A 4 16.01 1.58 2.09
C GLU A 4 15.81 0.50 1.02
N ASN A 5 16.23 -0.72 1.33
CA ASN A 5 15.99 -1.86 0.47
C ASN A 5 14.47 -2.10 0.36
N LEU A 6 13.95 -2.20 -0.87
CA LEU A 6 12.53 -2.44 -1.15
C LEU A 6 11.99 -3.66 -0.38
N THR A 7 12.81 -4.70 -0.20
CA THR A 7 12.44 -5.87 0.60
C THR A 7 12.15 -5.51 2.05
N ASN A 8 12.98 -4.68 2.70
CA ASN A 8 12.73 -4.21 4.06
C ASN A 8 11.48 -3.34 4.15
N LEU A 9 11.23 -2.55 3.11
CA LEU A 9 10.04 -1.70 3.03
C LEU A 9 8.76 -2.54 2.90
N ILE A 10 8.79 -3.60 2.08
CA ILE A 10 7.71 -4.57 1.98
C ILE A 10 7.46 -5.22 3.35
N TYR A 11 8.49 -5.73 4.03
CA TYR A 11 8.31 -6.34 5.35
C TYR A 11 7.66 -5.39 6.37
N LYS A 12 8.13 -4.15 6.46
CA LYS A 12 7.53 -3.13 7.34
C LYS A 12 6.05 -2.88 6.99
N THR A 13 5.73 -2.88 5.71
CA THR A 13 4.36 -2.71 5.24
C THR A 13 3.47 -3.85 5.69
N LEU A 14 3.91 -5.10 5.48
CA LEU A 14 3.15 -6.29 5.88
C LEU A 14 2.90 -6.31 7.39
N GLU A 15 3.91 -5.97 8.19
CA GLU A 15 3.77 -5.88 9.65
C GLU A 15 2.77 -4.79 10.07
N ALA A 16 2.83 -3.60 9.46
CA ALA A 16 1.88 -2.52 9.75
C ALA A 16 0.43 -2.92 9.42
N VAL A 17 0.19 -3.48 8.23
CA VAL A 17 -1.16 -3.91 7.83
C VAL A 17 -1.65 -5.05 8.72
N LYS A 18 -0.78 -6.01 9.07
CA LYS A 18 -1.12 -7.10 10.00
C LYS A 18 -1.52 -6.57 11.37
N GLN A 19 -0.79 -5.61 11.91
CA GLN A 19 -1.13 -5.00 13.21
C GLN A 19 -2.48 -4.30 13.17
N ALA A 20 -2.80 -3.61 12.08
CA ALA A 20 -4.05 -2.87 11.95
C ALA A 20 -5.28 -3.75 11.65
N THR A 21 -5.11 -4.82 10.86
CA THR A 21 -6.23 -5.63 10.34
C THR A 21 -6.33 -7.03 10.95
N SER A 22 -5.30 -7.47 11.70
CA SER A 22 -5.11 -8.87 12.13
C SER A 22 -5.01 -9.88 10.97
N ILE A 23 -4.91 -9.42 9.71
CA ILE A 23 -4.73 -10.28 8.53
C ILE A 23 -3.25 -10.56 8.33
N THR A 24 -2.89 -11.83 8.14
CA THR A 24 -1.52 -12.22 7.84
C THR A 24 -1.34 -12.45 6.35
N TYR A 25 -0.47 -11.64 5.73
CA TYR A 25 -0.06 -11.79 4.35
C TYR A 25 1.24 -12.59 4.27
N THR A 26 1.29 -13.59 3.41
CA THR A 26 2.37 -14.60 3.39
C THR A 26 3.44 -14.33 2.33
N SER A 27 3.19 -13.40 1.42
CA SER A 27 4.11 -13.06 0.31
C SER A 27 4.68 -11.66 0.48
N SER A 28 5.99 -11.52 0.32
CA SER A 28 6.71 -10.25 0.33
C SER A 28 7.12 -9.81 -1.08
N THR A 29 6.16 -9.74 -2.01
CA THR A 29 6.37 -9.34 -3.41
C THR A 29 5.69 -8.02 -3.77
N PRO A 30 6.19 -7.30 -4.79
CA PRO A 30 5.51 -6.13 -5.37
C PRO A 30 4.04 -6.35 -5.75
N SER A 31 3.73 -7.51 -6.34
CA SER A 31 2.35 -7.88 -6.71
C SER A 31 1.45 -7.98 -5.48
N GLU A 32 1.97 -8.51 -4.38
CA GLU A 32 1.22 -8.65 -3.14
C GLU A 32 0.97 -7.28 -2.51
N LEU A 33 1.94 -6.35 -2.54
CA LEU A 33 1.71 -4.97 -2.09
C LEU A 33 0.55 -4.30 -2.81
N ARG A 34 0.48 -4.47 -4.15
CA ARG A 34 -0.62 -3.90 -4.96
C ARG A 34 -1.96 -4.52 -4.56
N ARG A 35 -2.00 -5.84 -4.43
CA ARG A 35 -3.20 -6.57 -3.99
C ARG A 35 -3.68 -6.09 -2.62
N ILE A 36 -2.78 -5.96 -1.65
CA ILE A 36 -3.09 -5.46 -0.30
C ILE A 36 -3.62 -4.03 -0.37
N MET A 37 -2.99 -3.14 -1.13
CA MET A 37 -3.46 -1.75 -1.26
C MET A 37 -4.86 -1.66 -1.83
N LEU A 38 -5.20 -2.47 -2.84
CA LEU A 38 -6.58 -2.53 -3.37
C LEU A 38 -7.57 -3.05 -2.33
N GLU A 39 -7.28 -4.20 -1.72
CA GLU A 39 -8.15 -4.83 -0.72
C GLU A 39 -8.41 -3.88 0.45
N GLN A 40 -7.38 -3.15 0.91
CA GLN A 40 -7.51 -2.19 1.99
C GLN A 40 -8.28 -0.92 1.59
N ALA A 41 -8.07 -0.44 0.37
CA ALA A 41 -8.81 0.70 -0.17
C ALA A 41 -10.31 0.37 -0.32
N GLU A 42 -10.64 -0.82 -0.84
CA GLU A 42 -12.02 -1.31 -0.96
C GLU A 42 -12.70 -1.54 0.41
N ASN A 43 -11.91 -1.74 1.47
CA ASN A 43 -12.40 -1.90 2.84
C ASN A 43 -12.49 -0.59 3.64
N GLY A 44 -12.28 0.57 3.02
CA GLY A 44 -12.49 1.87 3.69
C GLY A 44 -11.23 2.65 4.06
N ALA A 45 -10.04 2.03 3.97
CA ALA A 45 -8.83 2.60 4.59
C ALA A 45 -8.16 3.72 3.79
N CYS A 46 -8.52 3.86 2.51
CA CYS A 46 -8.02 4.89 1.62
C CYS A 46 -9.18 5.68 0.98
N ASP A 47 -10.36 5.75 1.62
CA ASP A 47 -11.60 6.26 0.99
C ASP A 47 -11.50 7.69 0.45
N ASN A 48 -10.63 8.54 1.02
CA ASN A 48 -10.43 9.91 0.53
C ASN A 48 -9.55 9.97 -0.74
N GLU A 49 -8.83 8.89 -1.03
CA GLU A 49 -7.80 8.81 -2.07
C GLU A 49 -8.17 7.76 -3.12
N TYR A 50 -9.02 6.78 -2.83
CA TYR A 50 -9.44 5.72 -3.73
C TYR A 50 -10.66 6.14 -4.55
N GLU A 51 -10.52 6.13 -5.88
CA GLU A 51 -11.57 6.57 -6.81
C GLU A 51 -12.39 5.40 -7.38
N GLY A 52 -12.00 4.15 -7.08
CA GLY A 52 -12.58 2.94 -7.66
C GLY A 52 -11.76 2.40 -8.85
N ASP A 53 -12.04 1.16 -9.26
CA ASP A 53 -11.41 0.48 -10.40
C ASP A 53 -9.86 0.53 -10.40
N GLY A 54 -9.27 0.51 -9.20
CA GLY A 54 -7.81 0.57 -9.03
C GLY A 54 -7.17 1.95 -9.22
N TYR A 55 -7.95 3.02 -9.36
CA TYR A 55 -7.46 4.39 -9.46
C TYR A 55 -7.37 5.07 -8.09
N PHE A 56 -6.32 5.86 -7.90
CA PHE A 56 -6.15 6.69 -6.71
C PHE A 56 -5.79 8.13 -7.07
N SER A 57 -6.35 9.07 -6.32
CA SER A 57 -6.03 10.48 -6.36
C SER A 57 -4.69 10.74 -5.67
N VAL A 58 -3.68 11.14 -6.47
CA VAL A 58 -2.34 11.48 -6.00
C VAL A 58 -2.04 12.93 -6.36
N GLY A 59 -2.29 13.83 -5.42
CA GLY A 59 -2.16 15.27 -5.64
C GLY A 59 -3.29 15.79 -6.54
N TYR A 60 -2.96 16.18 -7.77
CA TYR A 60 -3.92 16.64 -8.79
C TYR A 60 -4.13 15.62 -9.93
N ASN A 61 -3.54 14.43 -9.82
CA ASN A 61 -3.61 13.39 -10.84
C ASN A 61 -4.38 12.17 -10.32
N SER A 62 -5.09 11.48 -11.21
CA SER A 62 -5.56 10.12 -10.98
C SER A 62 -4.55 9.15 -11.58
N ILE A 63 -4.06 8.21 -10.78
CA ILE A 63 -3.04 7.24 -11.16
C ILE A 63 -3.58 5.83 -10.92
N HIS A 64 -3.49 4.95 -11.91
CA HIS A 64 -3.89 3.56 -11.72
C HIS A 64 -2.84 2.83 -10.88
N ILE A 65 -3.25 1.89 -10.03
CA ILE A 65 -2.34 1.20 -9.11
C ILE A 65 -1.18 0.53 -9.85
N ASN A 66 -1.38 0.02 -11.07
CA ASN A 66 -0.32 -0.60 -11.89
C ASN A 66 0.77 0.39 -12.33
N GLU A 67 0.48 1.69 -12.34
CA GLU A 67 1.42 2.76 -12.72
C GLU A 67 2.18 3.30 -11.51
N MET A 68 1.75 2.97 -10.30
CA MET A 68 2.43 3.37 -9.07
C MET A 68 3.71 2.58 -8.84
N SER A 69 4.73 3.23 -8.27
CA SER A 69 5.93 2.54 -7.81
C SER A 69 5.67 1.74 -6.53
N ASP A 70 6.32 0.58 -6.39
CA ASP A 70 6.17 -0.26 -5.18
C ASP A 70 6.56 0.49 -3.90
N THR A 71 7.58 1.36 -3.99
CA THR A 71 8.02 2.23 -2.89
C THR A 71 6.91 3.18 -2.45
N TYR A 72 6.15 3.75 -3.40
CA TYR A 72 5.04 4.65 -3.09
C TYR A 72 3.89 3.89 -2.40
N ILE A 73 3.52 2.74 -2.94
CA ILE A 73 2.48 1.86 -2.37
C ILE A 73 2.83 1.48 -0.93
N ALA A 74 4.05 0.97 -0.73
CA ALA A 74 4.52 0.53 0.57
C ALA A 74 4.52 1.68 1.61
N ARG A 75 5.00 2.87 1.22
CA ARG A 75 4.99 4.05 2.10
C ARG A 75 3.58 4.52 2.44
N THR A 76 2.66 4.46 1.48
CA THR A 76 1.26 4.85 1.69
C THR A 76 0.59 3.91 2.68
N LEU A 77 0.75 2.60 2.49
CA LEU A 77 0.26 1.59 3.43
C LEU A 77 0.88 1.76 4.83
N ILE A 78 2.19 1.94 4.92
CA ILE A 78 2.85 2.21 6.22
C ILE A 78 2.26 3.48 6.86
N ARG A 79 2.08 4.58 6.12
CA ARG A 79 1.51 5.82 6.67
C ARG A 79 0.08 5.63 7.17
N ASN A 80 -0.74 4.88 6.45
CA ASN A 80 -2.15 4.70 6.78
C ASN A 80 -2.34 3.69 7.94
N TYR A 81 -1.36 2.79 8.18
CA TYR A 81 -1.48 1.69 9.15
C TYR A 81 -0.44 1.66 10.27
N ALA A 82 0.61 2.47 10.21
CA ALA A 82 1.52 2.66 11.34
C ALA A 82 0.86 3.59 12.35
N GLN A 83 0.12 3.01 13.30
CA GLN A 83 -0.27 3.68 14.54
C GLN A 83 0.76 3.43 15.64
#